data_AF-A0A1N7QIB5-F1
#
_entry.id   AF-A0A1N7QIB5-F1
#
_cell.length_a   1.000
_cell.length_b   1.000
_cell.length_c   1.000
_cell.angle_alpha   90.00
_cell.angle_beta   90.00
_cell.angle_gamma   90.00
#
_symmetry.space_group_name_H-M   'P 1'
#
loop_
_entity.id
_entity.type
_entity.pdbx_description
1 polymer ?
#
loop_
_entity_poly.entity_id
_entity_poly.type
_entity_poly.pdbx_seq_one_letter_code
_entity_poly.pdbx_strand_id
1 'polypeptide(L)'
;MYRSLLILFLFIFCNINAQVNTQFLPNSSWTKVKSKMLNGSRDLSQGPYEYLVWKFNDKKICEYLDPWITEKKKCIDFDVDKSLINRSDKLTYQIEKLTFDSLVVIQKTQGETLPDKIKKIWFVKTSVLMKDFTNKATGDSIVITSPKVVPTLTKDIVSEMIETYLQKKYIHDFIVDGEIRIFPKKESIEVVTDPKEQNKKNQISIDLFRTTLEKNYKMWNLTGFENFEKIIIPYSFKSKIDNGVGKIVFYNRVSNKEKENEGPIINIKNRLVSIENYKKGLEAISNQKFDKAIEFFIKAHEYDNTNTDSLYNAQSILLAQNNVSDACIVLKRLKDLEQTEGTKLYKEKCSEK
;
A
#
# COMPACT_ATOMS: atom_id res chain seq x y z
N MET A 1 31.82 40.57 -26.65
CA MET A 1 32.37 39.53 -25.75
C MET A 1 31.56 39.29 -24.46
N TYR A 2 30.88 40.29 -23.88
CA TYR A 2 30.13 40.09 -22.62
C TYR A 2 28.85 39.24 -22.72
N ARG A 3 28.16 39.22 -23.89
CA ARG A 3 26.95 38.39 -24.09
C ARG A 3 27.24 36.88 -24.03
N SER A 4 28.38 36.44 -24.55
CA SER A 4 28.76 35.02 -24.56
C SER A 4 29.16 34.51 -23.17
N LEU A 5 29.76 35.37 -22.33
CA LEU A 5 30.10 35.07 -20.93
C LEU A 5 28.85 34.94 -20.05
N LEU A 6 27.81 35.75 -20.29
CA LEU A 6 26.56 35.71 -19.51
C LEU A 6 25.74 34.45 -19.78
N ILE A 7 25.73 33.97 -21.04
CA ILE A 7 25.09 32.69 -21.42
C ILE A 7 25.83 31.51 -20.79
N LEU A 8 27.17 31.52 -20.79
CA LEU A 8 27.97 30.47 -20.14
C LEU A 8 27.70 30.43 -18.63
N PHE A 9 27.59 31.59 -17.98
CA PHE A 9 27.26 31.70 -16.55
C PHE A 9 25.85 31.20 -16.25
N LEU A 10 24.85 31.52 -17.08
CA LEU A 10 23.48 30.98 -16.96
C LEU A 10 23.44 29.45 -17.13
N PHE A 11 24.20 28.88 -18.07
CA PHE A 11 24.31 27.43 -18.24
C PHE A 11 25.00 26.74 -17.04
N ILE A 12 26.00 27.38 -16.43
CA ILE A 12 26.67 26.85 -15.23
C ILE A 12 25.72 26.91 -14.02
N PHE A 13 24.97 28.01 -13.84
CA PHE A 13 23.99 28.14 -12.75
C PHE A 13 22.76 27.23 -12.91
N CYS A 14 22.33 26.92 -14.14
CA CYS A 14 21.26 25.94 -14.37
C CYS A 14 21.69 24.50 -14.05
N ASN A 15 22.96 24.14 -14.24
CA ASN A 15 23.45 22.79 -13.94
C ASN A 15 23.68 22.54 -12.42
N ILE A 16 23.85 23.60 -11.62
CA ILE A 16 24.02 23.48 -10.16
C ILE A 16 22.68 23.17 -9.46
N ASN A 17 21.54 23.48 -10.10
CA ASN A 17 20.21 23.34 -9.50
C ASN A 17 19.47 22.01 -9.77
N ALA A 18 20.12 21.02 -10.39
CA ALA A 18 19.50 19.72 -10.67
C ALA A 18 19.96 18.58 -9.74
N GLN A 19 20.82 18.87 -8.75
CA GLN A 19 21.20 17.87 -7.76
C GLN A 19 20.20 17.84 -6.60
N VAL A 20 19.53 16.71 -6.45
CA VAL A 20 18.68 16.43 -5.28
C VAL A 20 19.58 16.45 -4.04
N ASN A 21 19.26 17.30 -3.07
CA ASN A 21 20.00 17.34 -1.82
C ASN A 21 19.66 16.12 -0.96
N THR A 22 20.51 15.10 -1.03
CA THR A 22 20.33 13.81 -0.34
C THR A 22 20.60 13.85 1.16
N GLN A 23 21.00 15.00 1.72
CA GLN A 23 21.31 15.15 3.16
C GLN A 23 20.14 14.80 4.09
N PHE A 24 18.90 14.84 3.58
CA PHE A 24 17.71 14.52 4.37
C PHE A 24 17.43 13.01 4.45
N LEU A 25 18.13 12.17 3.69
CA LEU A 25 17.95 10.71 3.71
C LEU A 25 18.66 10.01 4.85
N PRO A 26 19.95 10.25 5.17
CA PRO A 26 20.61 9.49 6.23
C PRO A 26 19.89 9.60 7.59
N ASN A 27 19.78 8.48 8.30
CA ASN A 27 19.21 8.37 9.65
C ASN A 27 17.80 8.97 9.76
N SER A 28 16.97 8.69 8.75
CA SER A 28 15.62 9.25 8.63
C SER A 28 14.56 8.17 8.40
N SER A 29 13.31 8.52 8.67
CA SER A 29 12.15 7.64 8.48
C SER A 29 11.08 8.36 7.67
N TRP A 30 10.51 7.67 6.69
CA TRP A 30 9.58 8.21 5.70
C TRP A 30 8.37 7.28 5.56
N THR A 31 7.18 7.78 5.89
CA THR A 31 5.92 7.04 5.78
C THR A 31 5.24 7.34 4.45
N LYS A 32 4.88 6.31 3.70
CA LYS A 32 4.11 6.45 2.46
C LYS A 32 2.74 7.03 2.78
N VAL A 33 2.39 8.13 2.12
CA VAL A 33 1.07 8.75 2.25
C VAL A 33 0.19 8.54 1.03
N LYS A 34 0.78 8.32 -0.16
CA LYS A 34 0.07 8.20 -1.43
C LYS A 34 0.92 7.47 -2.48
N SER A 35 0.28 6.74 -3.40
CA SER A 35 0.87 6.30 -4.67
C SER A 35 -0.11 6.47 -5.83
N LYS A 36 0.43 6.64 -7.03
CA LYS A 36 -0.27 6.70 -8.32
C LYS A 36 0.65 6.17 -9.41
N MET A 37 0.10 5.83 -10.57
CA MET A 37 0.91 5.66 -11.78
C MET A 37 1.40 7.03 -12.27
N LEU A 38 2.47 7.06 -13.06
CA LEU A 38 3.11 8.28 -13.54
C LEU A 38 2.18 9.10 -14.45
N ASN A 39 1.30 8.44 -15.22
CA ASN A 39 0.23 9.10 -16.00
C ASN A 39 -0.95 9.60 -15.15
N GLY A 40 -0.90 9.44 -13.82
CA GLY A 40 -1.96 9.86 -12.90
C GLY A 40 -3.05 8.83 -12.64
N SER A 41 -3.02 7.66 -13.32
CA SER A 41 -3.91 6.54 -13.03
C SER A 41 -3.75 6.12 -11.58
N ARG A 42 -4.82 5.57 -11.01
CA ARG A 42 -4.76 4.91 -9.72
C ARG A 42 -3.80 3.71 -9.76
N ASP A 43 -3.00 3.57 -8.71
CA ASP A 43 -2.17 2.38 -8.49
C ASP A 43 -3.05 1.23 -8.01
N LEU A 44 -3.30 0.25 -8.89
CA LEU A 44 -4.13 -0.93 -8.60
C LEU A 44 -3.29 -2.12 -8.08
N SER A 45 -1.97 -1.98 -7.98
CA SER A 45 -1.12 -3.11 -7.63
C SER A 45 -1.44 -3.64 -6.23
N GLN A 46 -1.70 -4.94 -6.12
CA GLN A 46 -1.84 -5.57 -4.82
C GLN A 46 -0.50 -5.62 -4.08
N GLY A 47 -0.41 -4.84 -3.01
CA GLY A 47 0.33 -5.21 -1.82
C GLY A 47 -0.50 -4.78 -0.61
N PRO A 48 -0.51 -5.54 0.51
CA PRO A 48 -1.18 -5.16 1.76
C PRO A 48 -0.56 -3.92 2.45
N TYR A 49 0.18 -3.10 1.71
CA TYR A 49 1.05 -2.09 2.25
C TYR A 49 0.52 -0.71 1.88
N GLU A 50 -0.76 -0.45 2.17
CA GLU A 50 -1.17 0.94 2.46
C GLU A 50 -0.16 1.56 3.43
N TYR A 51 0.26 0.76 4.41
CA TYR A 51 1.37 1.02 5.28
C TYR A 51 2.72 0.63 4.65
N LEU A 52 3.56 1.63 4.40
CA LEU A 52 4.97 1.44 4.05
C LEU A 52 5.76 2.54 4.76
N VAL A 53 6.78 2.13 5.52
CA VAL A 53 7.77 3.07 6.07
C VAL A 53 9.15 2.67 5.58
N TRP A 54 9.87 3.63 5.01
CA TRP A 54 11.29 3.49 4.73
C TRP A 54 12.09 4.10 5.88
N LYS A 55 13.02 3.33 6.44
CA LYS A 55 14.06 3.85 7.33
C LYS A 55 15.41 3.75 6.65
N PHE A 56 16.08 4.87 6.54
CA PHE A 56 17.41 4.98 5.96
C PHE A 56 18.40 5.04 7.13
N ASN A 57 19.28 4.04 7.21
CA ASN A 57 20.35 3.98 8.22
C ASN A 57 21.66 3.72 7.49
N ASP A 58 22.56 4.70 7.49
CA ASP A 58 23.83 4.67 6.78
C ASP A 58 23.70 4.18 5.32
N LYS A 59 24.02 2.90 5.06
CA LYS A 59 24.00 2.25 3.74
C LYS A 59 22.83 1.29 3.53
N LYS A 60 21.84 1.26 4.43
CA LYS A 60 20.66 0.38 4.33
C LYS A 60 19.35 1.14 4.31
N ILE A 61 18.44 0.71 3.43
CA ILE A 61 17.02 1.04 3.50
C ILE A 61 16.30 -0.16 4.10
N CYS A 62 15.60 0.05 5.19
CA CYS A 62 14.70 -0.93 5.78
C CYS A 62 13.25 -0.57 5.47
N GLU A 63 12.56 -1.47 4.77
CA GLU A 63 11.13 -1.38 4.47
C GLU A 63 10.33 -2.04 5.59
N TYR A 64 9.47 -1.26 6.23
CA TYR A 64 8.50 -1.72 7.21
C TYR A 64 7.14 -1.78 6.54
N LEU A 65 6.61 -2.99 6.51
CA LEU A 65 5.42 -3.35 5.76
C LEU A 65 4.27 -3.76 6.69
N ASP A 66 4.59 -4.07 7.94
CA ASP A 66 3.64 -4.37 9.00
C ASP A 66 3.45 -3.11 9.86
N PRO A 67 2.20 -2.60 9.99
CA PRO A 67 1.93 -1.41 10.82
C PRO A 67 2.10 -1.65 12.31
N TRP A 68 2.18 -2.91 12.75
CA TRP A 68 2.23 -3.26 14.17
C TRP A 68 3.60 -3.79 14.58
N ILE A 69 4.27 -4.61 13.76
CA ILE A 69 5.49 -5.32 14.19
C ILE A 69 6.71 -4.78 13.45
N THR A 70 7.58 -4.07 14.18
CA THR A 70 8.79 -3.47 13.59
C THR A 70 9.89 -4.47 13.23
N GLU A 71 9.87 -5.67 13.82
CA GLU A 71 10.84 -6.73 13.52
C GLU A 71 10.65 -7.31 12.12
N LYS A 72 9.42 -7.28 11.58
CA LYS A 72 9.07 -7.75 10.22
C LYS A 72 9.46 -6.73 9.15
N LYS A 73 10.75 -6.37 9.11
CA LYS A 73 11.33 -5.44 8.14
C LYS A 73 12.18 -6.16 7.10
N LYS A 74 12.25 -5.60 5.91
CA LYS A 74 13.19 -6.02 4.87
C LYS A 74 14.24 -4.95 4.69
N CYS A 75 15.48 -5.24 5.05
CA CYS A 75 16.59 -4.32 4.86
C CYS A 75 17.40 -4.72 3.64
N ILE A 76 17.74 -3.75 2.83
CA ILE A 76 18.56 -3.90 1.63
C ILE A 76 19.64 -2.82 1.65
N ASP A 77 20.81 -3.17 1.16
CA ASP A 77 21.83 -2.17 0.89
C ASP A 77 21.33 -1.25 -0.22
N PHE A 78 21.66 0.03 -0.10
CA PHE A 78 21.33 1.03 -1.11
C PHE A 78 22.51 1.96 -1.32
N ASP A 79 22.66 2.38 -2.56
CA ASP A 79 23.51 3.50 -2.92
C ASP A 79 22.65 4.59 -3.54
N VAL A 80 23.04 5.84 -3.28
CA VAL A 80 22.44 7.00 -3.91
C VAL A 80 23.43 7.61 -4.87
N ASP A 81 23.19 7.44 -6.17
CA ASP A 81 23.92 8.15 -7.21
C ASP A 81 23.07 9.32 -7.70
N LYS A 82 23.46 10.54 -7.34
CA LYS A 82 22.72 11.80 -7.58
C LYS A 82 21.29 11.73 -7.04
N SER A 83 20.32 11.44 -7.91
CA SER A 83 18.90 11.35 -7.59
C SER A 83 18.36 9.92 -7.70
N LEU A 84 19.21 8.90 -7.85
CA LEU A 84 18.81 7.51 -8.02
C LEU A 84 19.13 6.71 -6.76
N ILE A 85 18.12 6.11 -6.17
CA ILE A 85 18.26 5.10 -5.12
C ILE A 85 18.29 3.75 -5.82
N ASN A 86 19.46 3.11 -5.83
CA ASN A 86 19.63 1.80 -6.43
C ASN A 86 19.30 0.72 -5.39
N ARG A 87 18.30 -0.12 -5.70
CA ARG A 87 17.83 -1.20 -4.83
C ARG A 87 18.27 -2.57 -5.36
N SER A 88 18.27 -2.74 -6.67
CA SER A 88 18.82 -3.90 -7.37
C SER A 88 19.03 -3.55 -8.83
N ASP A 89 19.67 -4.43 -9.59
CA ASP A 89 19.87 -4.27 -11.03
C ASP A 89 18.56 -4.05 -11.81
N LYS A 90 17.43 -4.50 -11.26
CA LYS A 90 16.12 -4.47 -11.92
C LYS A 90 15.19 -3.38 -11.38
N LEU A 91 15.51 -2.76 -10.24
CA LEU A 91 14.62 -1.84 -9.56
C LEU A 91 15.40 -0.64 -9.00
N THR A 92 15.08 0.54 -9.51
CA THR A 92 15.66 1.82 -9.08
C THR A 92 14.55 2.80 -8.74
N TYR A 93 14.81 3.73 -7.83
CA TYR A 93 13.89 4.83 -7.53
C TYR A 93 14.55 6.16 -7.88
N GLN A 94 13.94 6.91 -8.79
CA GLN A 94 14.35 8.28 -9.04
C GLN A 94 13.66 9.22 -8.06
N ILE A 95 14.45 9.96 -7.28
CA ILE A 95 13.97 11.03 -6.42
C ILE A 95 13.54 12.20 -7.31
N GLU A 96 12.26 12.51 -7.30
CA GLU A 96 11.69 13.68 -7.97
C GLU A 96 11.73 14.91 -7.04
N LYS A 97 11.47 14.70 -5.75
CA LYS A 97 11.49 15.76 -4.74
C LYS A 97 12.02 15.21 -3.42
N LEU A 98 12.89 15.98 -2.76
CA LEU A 98 13.32 15.73 -1.39
C LEU A 98 13.46 17.06 -0.64
N THR A 99 12.64 17.25 0.38
CA THR A 99 12.66 18.38 1.32
C THR A 99 12.81 17.86 2.74
N PHE A 100 12.78 18.75 3.74
CA PHE A 100 12.90 18.34 5.14
C PHE A 100 11.74 17.45 5.63
N ASP A 101 10.58 17.52 4.98
CA ASP A 101 9.33 16.84 5.34
C ASP A 101 8.75 15.94 4.24
N SER A 102 9.16 16.09 2.98
CA SER A 102 8.55 15.41 1.83
C SER A 102 9.60 14.67 1.00
N LEU A 103 9.27 13.44 0.63
CA LEU A 103 10.04 12.64 -0.32
C LEU A 103 9.09 12.12 -1.41
N VAL A 104 9.42 12.38 -2.68
CA VAL A 104 8.66 11.88 -3.82
C VAL A 104 9.60 11.10 -4.72
N VAL A 105 9.25 9.85 -5.00
CA VAL A 105 10.05 8.95 -5.82
C VAL A 105 9.25 8.36 -6.97
N ILE A 106 9.93 8.09 -8.08
CA ILE A 106 9.42 7.40 -9.25
C ILE A 106 10.10 6.03 -9.30
N GLN A 107 9.32 4.96 -9.21
CA GLN A 107 9.80 3.58 -9.29
C GLN A 107 10.07 3.21 -10.75
N LYS A 108 11.33 2.96 -11.09
CA LYS A 108 11.75 2.49 -12.41
C LYS A 108 12.14 1.02 -12.34
N THR A 109 11.41 0.19 -13.07
CA THR A 109 11.74 -1.21 -13.29
C THR A 109 12.45 -1.35 -14.63
N GLN A 110 13.49 -2.16 -14.72
CA GLN A 110 14.22 -2.37 -15.97
C GLN A 110 13.27 -2.82 -17.10
N GLY A 111 13.34 -2.15 -18.25
CA GLY A 111 12.53 -2.44 -19.44
C GLY A 111 11.12 -1.83 -19.44
N GLU A 112 10.65 -1.28 -18.31
CA GLU A 112 9.36 -0.61 -18.25
C GLU A 112 9.51 0.89 -18.57
N THR A 113 8.78 1.35 -19.57
CA THR A 113 8.80 2.73 -20.06
C THR A 113 7.42 3.37 -20.11
N LEU A 114 6.36 2.56 -19.98
CA LEU A 114 5.00 3.02 -20.10
C LEU A 114 4.58 3.78 -18.81
N PRO A 115 4.13 5.04 -18.91
CA PRO A 115 3.79 5.85 -17.74
C PRO A 115 2.65 5.29 -16.87
N ASP A 116 1.77 4.46 -17.41
CA ASP A 116 0.70 3.77 -16.67
C ASP A 116 1.20 2.53 -15.91
N LYS A 117 2.46 2.12 -16.12
CA LYS A 117 3.14 1.01 -15.43
C LYS A 117 4.22 1.46 -14.46
N ILE A 118 4.64 2.71 -14.55
CA ILE A 118 5.63 3.34 -13.68
C ILE A 118 4.92 3.98 -12.48
N LYS A 119 5.35 3.64 -11.26
CA LYS A 119 4.72 4.19 -10.03
C LYS A 119 5.41 5.46 -9.57
N LYS A 120 4.61 6.41 -9.10
CA LYS A 120 5.01 7.58 -8.33
C LYS A 120 4.53 7.43 -6.90
N ILE A 121 5.41 7.63 -5.94
CA ILE A 121 5.16 7.37 -4.52
C ILE A 121 5.51 8.63 -3.73
N TRP A 122 4.60 9.06 -2.87
CA TRP A 122 4.78 10.21 -1.97
C TRP A 122 4.93 9.71 -0.54
N PHE A 123 5.97 10.21 0.10
CA PHE A 123 6.29 9.98 1.48
C PHE A 123 6.33 11.31 2.24
N VAL A 124 5.97 11.23 3.52
CA VAL A 124 6.15 12.29 4.50
C VAL A 124 7.10 11.78 5.57
N LYS A 125 7.99 12.65 6.07
CA LYS A 125 8.89 12.29 7.16
C LYS A 125 8.07 11.84 8.38
N THR A 126 8.34 10.64 8.90
CA THR A 126 7.51 9.98 9.92
C THR A 126 7.30 10.84 11.15
N SER A 127 8.33 11.58 11.59
CA SER A 127 8.24 12.49 12.74
C SER A 127 7.31 13.67 12.49
N VAL A 128 7.26 14.19 11.26
CA VAL A 128 6.35 15.28 10.86
C VAL A 128 4.92 14.75 10.86
N LEU A 129 4.70 13.59 10.23
CA LEU A 129 3.38 12.94 10.21
C LEU A 129 2.84 12.66 11.62
N MET A 130 3.69 12.15 12.52
CA MET A 130 3.33 11.90 13.92
C MET A 130 2.98 13.20 14.65
N LYS A 131 3.80 14.24 14.49
CA LYS A 131 3.54 15.55 15.11
C LYS A 131 2.22 16.15 14.61
N ASP A 132 1.96 16.11 13.31
CA ASP A 132 0.71 16.64 12.73
C ASP A 132 -0.52 15.87 13.23
N PHE A 133 -0.41 14.55 13.36
CA PHE A 133 -1.47 13.70 13.90
C PHE A 133 -1.76 14.04 15.37
N THR A 134 -0.73 14.09 16.20
CA THR A 134 -0.84 14.35 17.64
C THR A 134 -1.28 15.78 17.94
N ASN A 135 -0.80 16.77 17.18
CA ASN A 135 -1.25 18.16 17.27
C ASN A 135 -2.74 18.31 16.93
N LYS A 136 -3.26 17.57 15.94
CA LYS A 136 -4.70 17.62 15.63
C LYS A 136 -5.58 17.02 16.74
N ALA A 137 -5.01 16.13 17.55
CA ALA A 137 -5.66 15.57 18.73
C ALA A 137 -5.44 16.41 20.00
N THR A 138 -4.80 17.59 19.91
CA THR A 138 -4.56 18.43 21.09
C THR A 138 -5.86 18.97 21.66
N GLY A 139 -6.16 18.56 22.89
CA GLY A 139 -7.41 18.85 23.60
C GLY A 139 -8.05 17.58 24.18
N ASP A 140 -7.84 16.44 23.53
CA ASP A 140 -8.38 15.16 23.97
C ASP A 140 -7.33 14.34 24.72
N SER A 141 -7.66 13.86 25.93
CA SER A 141 -6.81 12.91 26.66
C SER A 141 -6.80 11.53 26.00
N ILE A 142 -7.68 11.30 25.02
CA ILE A 142 -7.91 10.02 24.35
C ILE A 142 -7.65 10.20 22.85
N VAL A 143 -6.87 9.31 22.25
CA VAL A 143 -6.63 9.31 20.80
C VAL A 143 -6.99 7.97 20.17
N ILE A 144 -7.67 8.01 19.02
CA ILE A 144 -7.91 6.84 18.17
C ILE A 144 -6.90 6.90 17.03
N THR A 145 -6.07 5.87 16.91
CA THR A 145 -4.98 5.79 15.92
C THR A 145 -5.48 5.67 14.49
N SER A 146 -4.58 5.93 13.53
CA SER A 146 -4.85 5.75 12.10
C SER A 146 -3.96 4.66 11.49
N PRO A 147 -4.27 4.12 10.31
CA PRO A 147 -3.45 3.09 9.68
C PRO A 147 -1.99 3.47 9.45
N LYS A 148 -1.68 4.77 9.36
CA LYS A 148 -0.34 5.32 9.11
C LYS A 148 0.37 5.81 10.36
N VAL A 149 -0.36 5.96 11.48
CA VAL A 149 0.14 6.52 12.74
C VAL A 149 -0.44 5.70 13.88
N VAL A 150 0.31 4.67 14.29
CA VAL A 150 -0.09 3.69 15.30
C VAL A 150 1.13 3.29 16.13
N PRO A 151 1.00 3.03 17.44
CA PRO A 151 2.04 2.38 18.23
C PRO A 151 2.42 1.02 17.65
N THR A 152 3.68 0.63 17.81
CA THR A 152 4.19 -0.60 17.22
C THR A 152 4.86 -1.49 18.26
N LEU A 153 4.66 -2.79 18.16
CA LEU A 153 5.44 -3.81 18.84
C LEU A 153 6.88 -3.84 18.32
N THR A 154 7.81 -3.91 19.27
CA THR A 154 9.26 -3.99 19.03
C THR A 154 9.76 -5.41 18.79
N LYS A 155 8.93 -6.42 19.10
CA LYS A 155 9.23 -7.85 18.95
C LYS A 155 8.07 -8.60 18.31
N ASP A 156 8.37 -9.70 17.63
CA ASP A 156 7.38 -10.57 16.98
C ASP A 156 6.68 -11.54 17.94
N ILE A 157 5.76 -11.02 18.76
CA ILE A 157 4.89 -11.83 19.61
C ILE A 157 3.94 -12.75 18.81
N VAL A 158 3.76 -12.49 17.51
CA VAL A 158 2.81 -13.25 16.68
C VAL A 158 3.34 -14.64 16.38
N SER A 159 4.65 -14.76 16.15
CA SER A 159 5.29 -16.07 15.97
C SER A 159 5.17 -16.92 17.24
N GLU A 160 5.41 -16.34 18.42
CA GLU A 160 5.24 -17.03 19.71
C GLU A 160 3.79 -17.53 19.94
N MET A 161 2.79 -16.73 19.54
CA MET A 161 1.39 -17.14 19.61
C MET A 161 1.07 -18.28 18.63
N ILE A 162 1.58 -18.23 17.40
CA ILE A 162 1.38 -19.30 16.41
C ILE A 162 1.95 -20.62 16.93
N GLU A 163 3.17 -20.60 17.47
CA GLU A 163 3.79 -21.78 18.07
C GLU A 163 2.94 -22.35 19.20
N THR A 164 2.43 -21.49 20.09
CA THR A 164 1.57 -21.91 21.20
C THR A 164 0.25 -22.51 20.70
N TYR A 165 -0.38 -21.91 19.69
CA TYR A 165 -1.63 -22.43 19.11
C TYR A 165 -1.42 -23.83 18.52
N LEU A 166 -0.31 -24.04 17.79
CA LEU A 166 0.03 -25.33 17.19
C LEU A 166 0.33 -26.40 18.25
N GLN A 167 1.17 -26.07 19.24
CA GLN A 167 1.54 -27.01 20.32
C GLN A 167 0.32 -27.45 21.14
N LYS A 168 -0.56 -26.51 21.47
CA LYS A 168 -1.76 -26.78 22.28
C LYS A 168 -2.96 -27.22 21.46
N LYS A 169 -2.81 -27.36 20.13
CA LYS A 169 -3.88 -27.72 19.18
C LYS A 169 -5.12 -26.83 19.32
N TYR A 170 -4.90 -25.54 19.52
CA TYR A 170 -5.98 -24.57 19.59
C TYR A 170 -6.62 -24.39 18.22
N ILE A 171 -7.89 -24.01 18.21
CA ILE A 171 -8.63 -23.85 16.96
C ILE A 171 -8.10 -22.61 16.24
N HIS A 172 -7.71 -22.82 14.99
CA HIS A 172 -7.43 -21.80 14.00
C HIS A 172 -8.63 -21.70 13.06
N ASP A 173 -8.74 -20.60 12.31
CA ASP A 173 -9.88 -20.22 11.46
C ASP A 173 -10.95 -19.40 12.17
N PHE A 174 -10.56 -18.18 12.56
CA PHE A 174 -11.48 -17.19 13.10
C PHE A 174 -11.04 -15.77 12.77
N ILE A 175 -12.02 -14.86 12.84
CA ILE A 175 -11.82 -13.42 12.73
C ILE A 175 -12.48 -12.75 13.93
N VAL A 176 -11.71 -11.97 14.68
CA VAL A 176 -12.20 -11.18 15.80
C VAL A 176 -11.81 -9.71 15.59
N ASP A 177 -12.79 -8.84 15.78
CA ASP A 177 -12.59 -7.40 15.73
C ASP A 177 -12.56 -6.86 17.16
N GLY A 178 -11.97 -5.68 17.36
CA GLY A 178 -11.93 -5.10 18.69
C GLY A 178 -11.07 -3.84 18.77
N GLU A 179 -10.69 -3.50 19.99
CA GLU A 179 -9.85 -2.36 20.32
C GLU A 179 -8.74 -2.77 21.29
N ILE A 180 -7.51 -2.36 21.01
CA ILE A 180 -6.43 -2.37 21.99
C ILE A 180 -6.38 -0.98 22.62
N ARG A 181 -6.51 -0.93 23.94
CA ARG A 181 -6.47 0.31 24.73
C ARG A 181 -5.19 0.34 25.53
N ILE A 182 -4.28 1.22 25.14
CA ILE A 182 -3.02 1.42 25.84
C ILE A 182 -3.17 2.65 26.75
N PHE A 183 -2.76 2.52 28.00
CA PHE A 183 -2.78 3.61 28.98
C PHE A 183 -1.33 3.98 29.32
N PRO A 184 -0.70 4.94 28.62
CA PRO A 184 0.71 5.28 28.81
C PRO A 184 1.05 5.57 30.27
N LYS A 185 0.25 6.42 30.93
CA LYS A 185 0.48 6.84 32.32
C LYS A 185 0.30 5.73 33.37
N LYS A 186 -0.45 4.68 33.05
CA LYS A 186 -0.71 3.53 33.94
C LYS A 186 0.18 2.32 33.62
N GLU A 187 0.96 2.41 32.55
CA GLU A 187 1.76 1.30 32.00
C GLU A 187 0.95 0.01 31.77
N SER A 188 -0.29 0.14 31.31
CA SER A 188 -1.22 -0.98 31.17
C SER A 188 -1.87 -1.04 29.79
N ILE A 189 -2.29 -2.26 29.42
CA ILE A 189 -3.03 -2.54 28.19
C ILE A 189 -4.30 -3.30 28.54
N GLU A 190 -5.40 -2.92 27.90
CA GLU A 190 -6.68 -3.63 27.91
C GLU A 190 -7.00 -4.01 26.47
N VAL A 191 -7.36 -5.27 26.21
CA VAL A 191 -7.79 -5.70 24.87
C VAL A 191 -9.25 -6.11 24.89
N VAL A 192 -10.06 -5.33 24.19
CA VAL A 192 -11.50 -5.51 24.09
C VAL A 192 -11.83 -6.18 22.76
N THR A 193 -12.56 -7.28 22.81
CA THR A 193 -12.99 -8.05 21.63
C THR A 193 -14.49 -7.94 21.43
N ASP A 194 -14.93 -7.68 20.19
CA ASP A 194 -16.33 -7.66 19.80
C ASP A 194 -16.92 -9.09 19.92
N PRO A 195 -17.96 -9.31 20.74
CA PRO A 195 -18.57 -10.62 20.89
C PRO A 195 -19.31 -11.00 19.60
N LYS A 196 -18.94 -12.14 19.01
CA LYS A 196 -19.68 -12.75 17.89
C LYS A 196 -19.96 -14.21 18.22
N GLU A 197 -21.19 -14.68 17.99
CA GLU A 197 -21.61 -16.07 18.26
C GLU A 197 -20.66 -17.11 17.63
N GLN A 198 -20.21 -16.85 16.39
CA GLN A 198 -19.26 -17.69 15.66
C GLN A 198 -17.88 -17.84 16.35
N ASN A 199 -17.53 -16.91 17.25
CA ASN A 199 -16.25 -16.89 17.94
C ASN A 199 -16.27 -17.67 19.26
N LYS A 200 -17.44 -18.11 19.77
CA LYS A 200 -17.53 -18.85 21.05
C LYS A 200 -16.67 -20.13 21.07
N LYS A 201 -16.59 -20.84 19.94
CA LYS A 201 -15.74 -22.04 19.81
C LYS A 201 -14.25 -21.73 19.86
N ASN A 202 -13.87 -20.49 19.54
CA ASN A 202 -12.49 -20.01 19.46
C ASN A 202 -12.05 -19.21 20.70
N GLN A 203 -12.86 -19.22 21.77
CA GLN A 203 -12.65 -18.35 22.92
C GLN A 203 -11.27 -18.54 23.57
N ILE A 204 -10.78 -19.77 23.68
CA ILE A 204 -9.44 -20.06 24.25
C ILE A 204 -8.34 -19.42 23.40
N SER A 205 -8.43 -19.49 22.08
CA SER A 205 -7.46 -18.85 21.17
C SER A 205 -7.51 -17.33 21.31
N ILE A 206 -8.72 -16.76 21.36
CA ILE A 206 -8.96 -15.31 21.54
C ILE A 206 -8.43 -14.84 22.90
N ASP A 207 -8.62 -15.61 23.97
CA ASP A 207 -8.12 -15.29 25.31
C ASP A 207 -6.60 -15.32 25.38
N LEU A 208 -5.96 -16.29 24.74
CA LEU A 208 -4.50 -16.30 24.62
C LEU A 208 -4.01 -15.06 23.86
N PHE A 209 -4.66 -14.69 22.76
CA PHE A 209 -4.33 -13.48 22.03
C PHE A 209 -4.43 -12.22 22.91
N ARG A 210 -5.57 -12.04 23.59
CA ARG A 210 -5.82 -10.93 24.53
C ARG A 210 -4.75 -10.87 25.62
N THR A 211 -4.59 -11.96 26.36
CA THR A 211 -3.69 -11.99 27.52
C THR A 211 -2.21 -11.84 27.12
N THR A 212 -1.81 -12.30 25.94
CA THR A 212 -0.46 -12.05 25.40
C THR A 212 -0.23 -10.57 25.17
N LEU A 213 -1.18 -9.84 24.57
CA LEU A 213 -1.03 -8.40 24.39
C LEU A 213 -1.02 -7.62 25.70
N GLU A 214 -1.94 -7.96 26.62
CA GLU A 214 -2.10 -7.26 27.89
C GLU A 214 -0.85 -7.33 28.77
N LYS A 215 -0.14 -8.48 28.76
CA LYS A 215 1.08 -8.69 29.54
C LYS A 215 2.31 -7.99 28.99
N ASN A 216 2.28 -7.53 27.74
CA ASN A 216 3.46 -7.09 27.01
C ASN A 216 3.52 -5.57 26.78
N TYR A 217 3.07 -4.76 27.75
CA TYR A 217 3.12 -3.28 27.67
C TYR A 217 4.50 -2.76 27.24
N LYS A 218 5.58 -3.25 27.88
CA LYS A 218 6.96 -2.80 27.61
C LYS A 218 7.46 -3.12 26.21
N MET A 219 6.78 -3.97 25.46
CA MET A 219 7.13 -4.28 24.07
C MET A 219 6.58 -3.24 23.08
N TRP A 220 5.70 -2.35 23.51
CA TRP A 220 5.15 -1.30 22.65
C TRP A 220 6.07 -0.08 22.60
N ASN A 221 6.38 0.32 21.38
CA ASN A 221 6.96 1.63 21.11
C ASN A 221 5.83 2.66 21.09
N LEU A 222 5.78 3.48 22.14
CA LEU A 222 4.80 4.56 22.32
C LEU A 222 5.34 5.93 21.91
N THR A 223 6.46 5.99 21.18
CA THR A 223 7.09 7.26 20.77
C THR A 223 6.07 8.19 20.09
N GLY A 224 5.84 9.36 20.67
CA GLY A 224 4.87 10.36 20.20
C GLY A 224 3.48 10.26 20.82
N PHE A 225 3.17 9.22 21.60
CA PHE A 225 1.88 9.03 22.24
C PHE A 225 1.91 9.13 23.78
N GLU A 226 3.05 9.47 24.35
CA GLU A 226 3.33 9.40 25.79
C GLU A 226 2.39 10.31 26.61
N ASN A 227 1.92 11.40 26.01
CA ASN A 227 1.11 12.41 26.69
C ASN A 227 -0.38 12.06 26.77
N PHE A 228 -0.86 11.09 25.99
CA PHE A 228 -2.26 10.67 26.03
C PHE A 228 -2.55 9.85 27.28
N GLU A 229 -3.75 10.03 27.83
CA GLU A 229 -4.27 9.18 28.90
C GLU A 229 -4.62 7.80 28.37
N LYS A 230 -5.19 7.73 27.16
CA LYS A 230 -5.59 6.48 26.49
C LYS A 230 -5.36 6.55 24.98
N ILE A 231 -4.74 5.51 24.44
CA ILE A 231 -4.57 5.29 23.01
C ILE A 231 -5.48 4.13 22.62
N ILE A 232 -6.33 4.32 21.61
CA ILE A 232 -7.22 3.29 21.08
C ILE A 232 -6.69 2.86 19.71
N ILE A 233 -6.45 1.56 19.56
CA ILE A 233 -6.05 0.95 18.30
C ILE A 233 -7.14 -0.03 17.85
N PRO A 234 -8.04 0.39 16.95
CA PRO A 234 -9.02 -0.50 16.34
C PRO A 234 -8.34 -1.57 15.51
N TYR A 235 -8.71 -2.84 15.71
CA TYR A 235 -8.09 -3.96 14.99
C TYR A 235 -9.10 -4.97 14.45
N SER A 236 -8.64 -5.73 13.44
CA SER A 236 -9.20 -7.02 13.05
C SER A 236 -8.09 -8.06 13.07
N PHE A 237 -8.30 -9.14 13.82
CA PHE A 237 -7.39 -10.25 13.99
C PHE A 237 -7.94 -11.47 13.28
N LYS A 238 -7.16 -12.02 12.34
CA LYS A 238 -7.50 -13.25 11.62
C LYS A 238 -6.45 -14.31 11.89
N SER A 239 -6.85 -15.45 12.44
CA SER A 239 -6.02 -16.65 12.54
C SER A 239 -6.57 -17.68 11.56
N LYS A 240 -5.73 -18.23 10.69
CA LYS A 240 -6.08 -19.33 9.77
C LYS A 240 -4.93 -20.32 9.65
N ILE A 241 -5.20 -21.52 9.17
CA ILE A 241 -4.16 -22.44 8.68
C ILE A 241 -4.08 -22.28 7.16
N ASP A 242 -2.88 -22.07 6.63
CA ASP A 242 -2.59 -21.93 5.21
C ASP A 242 -1.54 -22.98 4.85
N ASN A 243 -1.92 -24.00 4.07
CA ASN A 243 -1.03 -25.13 3.71
C ASN A 243 -0.35 -25.81 4.91
N GLY A 244 -1.08 -26.00 6.02
CA GLY A 244 -0.55 -26.61 7.25
C GLY A 244 0.25 -25.64 8.14
N VAL A 245 0.46 -24.39 7.71
CA VAL A 245 1.14 -23.36 8.49
C VAL A 245 0.13 -22.40 9.11
N GLY A 246 0.19 -22.22 10.43
CA GLY A 246 -0.61 -21.19 11.10
C GLY A 246 -0.23 -19.80 10.60
N LYS A 247 -1.22 -19.02 10.15
CA LYS A 247 -1.06 -17.64 9.70
C LYS A 247 -1.98 -16.76 10.51
N ILE A 248 -1.37 -15.85 11.27
CA ILE A 248 -2.05 -14.77 11.95
C ILE A 248 -1.84 -13.48 11.15
N VAL A 249 -2.92 -12.76 10.90
CA VAL A 249 -2.89 -11.45 10.24
C VAL A 249 -3.65 -10.44 11.09
N PHE A 250 -3.01 -9.28 11.27
CA PHE A 250 -3.57 -8.13 11.95
C PHE A 250 -3.83 -7.01 10.95
N TYR A 251 -5.00 -6.40 11.05
CA TYR A 251 -5.38 -5.25 10.25
C TYR A 251 -5.77 -4.10 11.18
N ASN A 252 -5.31 -2.89 10.87
CA ASN A 252 -5.92 -1.69 11.46
C ASN A 252 -7.34 -1.57 10.93
N ARG A 253 -8.32 -1.42 11.81
CA ARG A 253 -9.70 -1.21 11.40
C ARG A 253 -9.90 0.27 11.09
N VAL A 254 -10.01 0.56 9.80
CA VAL A 254 -10.27 1.90 9.28
C VAL A 254 -11.75 2.26 9.48
N SER A 255 -12.03 3.52 9.86
CA SER A 255 -13.41 3.98 10.07
C SER A 255 -14.21 3.98 8.75
N ASN A 256 -15.55 3.87 8.81
CA ASN A 256 -16.38 3.84 7.59
C ASN A 256 -16.26 5.13 6.75
N LYS A 257 -15.94 6.29 7.34
CA LYS A 257 -15.72 7.56 6.62
C LYS A 257 -14.44 7.57 5.79
N GLU A 258 -13.43 6.81 6.22
CA GLU A 258 -12.20 6.64 5.47
C GLU A 258 -12.38 5.61 4.34
N LYS A 259 -13.24 4.59 4.53
CA LYS A 259 -13.63 3.64 3.47
C LYS A 259 -14.35 4.29 2.29
N GLU A 260 -15.15 5.34 2.52
CA GLU A 260 -15.77 6.12 1.44
C GLU A 260 -14.72 6.86 0.57
N ASN A 261 -13.52 7.08 1.11
CA ASN A 261 -12.38 7.68 0.39
C ASN A 261 -11.41 6.64 -0.20
N GLU A 262 -11.66 5.34 -0.02
CA GLU A 262 -10.76 4.27 -0.47
C GLU A 262 -10.89 3.97 -1.97
N GLY A 263 -11.76 4.64 -2.73
CA GLY A 263 -11.93 4.45 -4.19
C GLY A 263 -12.30 3.00 -4.58
N PRO A 264 -12.03 2.55 -5.83
CA PRO A 264 -12.51 1.25 -6.31
C PRO A 264 -11.96 0.05 -5.53
N ILE A 265 -12.84 -0.89 -5.24
CA ILE A 265 -12.52 -2.15 -4.55
C ILE A 265 -11.63 -3.02 -5.45
N ILE A 266 -10.44 -3.38 -4.97
CA ILE A 266 -9.58 -4.36 -5.63
C ILE A 266 -10.06 -5.77 -5.29
N ASN A 267 -10.33 -6.58 -6.31
CA ASN A 267 -10.81 -7.95 -6.17
C ASN A 267 -10.02 -8.90 -7.10
N ILE A 268 -9.33 -9.86 -6.49
CA ILE A 268 -8.60 -10.91 -7.19
C ILE A 268 -9.14 -12.25 -6.74
N LYS A 269 -9.93 -12.88 -7.61
CA LYS A 269 -10.48 -14.23 -7.39
C LYS A 269 -9.41 -15.28 -7.66
N ASN A 270 -8.72 -15.18 -8.81
CA ASN A 270 -7.65 -16.08 -9.18
C ASN A 270 -6.74 -15.45 -10.25
N ARG A 271 -5.54 -15.02 -9.85
CA ARG A 271 -4.57 -14.37 -10.74
C ARG A 271 -4.07 -15.30 -11.86
N LEU A 272 -3.90 -16.59 -11.59
CA LEU A 272 -3.43 -17.55 -12.62
C LEU A 272 -4.46 -17.71 -13.73
N VAL A 273 -5.73 -17.84 -13.36
CA VAL A 273 -6.85 -17.91 -14.33
C VAL A 273 -6.98 -16.61 -15.11
N SER A 274 -6.76 -15.45 -14.47
CA SER A 274 -6.72 -14.16 -15.18
C SER A 274 -5.62 -14.15 -16.25
N ILE A 275 -4.40 -14.55 -15.89
CA ILE A 275 -3.25 -14.61 -16.82
C ILE A 275 -3.52 -15.59 -17.97
N GLU A 276 -4.09 -16.75 -17.68
CA GLU A 276 -4.44 -17.74 -18.70
C GLU A 276 -5.47 -17.18 -19.70
N ASN A 277 -6.54 -16.55 -19.21
CA ASN A 277 -7.53 -15.92 -20.09
C ASN A 277 -6.93 -14.76 -20.88
N TYR A 278 -6.06 -13.94 -20.28
CA TYR A 278 -5.36 -12.88 -21.01
C TYR A 278 -4.56 -13.42 -22.19
N LYS A 279 -3.79 -14.51 -21.98
CA LYS A 279 -3.04 -15.19 -23.05
C LYS A 279 -3.97 -15.75 -24.14
N LYS A 280 -5.08 -16.38 -23.78
CA LYS A 280 -6.10 -16.86 -24.74
C LYS A 280 -6.70 -15.70 -25.55
N GLY A 281 -6.87 -14.53 -24.94
CA GLY A 281 -7.28 -13.30 -25.64
C GLY A 281 -6.29 -12.88 -26.72
N LEU A 282 -5.00 -12.84 -26.40
CA LEU A 282 -3.94 -12.53 -27.37
C LEU A 282 -3.84 -13.56 -28.50
N GLU A 283 -3.98 -14.84 -28.19
CA GLU A 283 -4.02 -15.91 -29.19
C GLU A 283 -5.25 -15.79 -30.10
N ALA A 284 -6.41 -15.42 -29.54
CA ALA A 284 -7.63 -15.19 -30.31
C ALA A 284 -7.48 -13.98 -31.26
N ILE A 285 -6.83 -12.88 -30.84
CA ILE A 285 -6.46 -11.77 -31.74
C ILE A 285 -5.61 -12.27 -32.89
N SER A 286 -4.55 -13.04 -32.59
CA SER A 286 -3.61 -13.56 -33.60
C SER A 286 -4.31 -14.44 -34.65
N ASN A 287 -5.36 -15.13 -34.23
CA ASN A 287 -6.22 -15.95 -35.09
C ASN A 287 -7.44 -15.20 -35.66
N GLN A 288 -7.50 -13.87 -35.52
CA GLN A 288 -8.60 -13.00 -35.98
C GLN A 288 -9.98 -13.35 -35.40
N LYS A 289 -10.03 -14.01 -34.24
CA LYS A 289 -11.26 -14.39 -33.52
C LYS A 289 -11.61 -13.31 -32.50
N PHE A 290 -12.01 -12.14 -33.00
CA PHE A 290 -12.20 -10.92 -32.19
C PHE A 290 -13.24 -11.06 -31.07
N ASP A 291 -14.38 -11.68 -31.32
CA ASP A 291 -15.43 -11.85 -30.29
C ASP A 291 -14.94 -12.74 -29.13
N LYS A 292 -14.21 -13.82 -29.46
CA LYS A 292 -13.57 -14.67 -28.46
C LYS A 292 -12.47 -13.94 -27.71
N ALA A 293 -11.70 -13.09 -28.39
CA ALA A 293 -10.68 -12.28 -27.75
C ALA A 293 -11.30 -11.35 -26.70
N ILE A 294 -12.39 -10.64 -27.04
CA ILE A 294 -13.15 -9.80 -26.11
C ILE A 294 -13.62 -10.64 -24.92
N GLU A 295 -14.26 -11.79 -25.16
CA GLU A 295 -14.73 -12.68 -24.08
C GLU A 295 -13.60 -13.05 -23.11
N PHE A 296 -12.44 -13.47 -23.64
CA PHE A 296 -11.29 -13.84 -22.83
C PHE A 296 -10.70 -12.65 -22.06
N PHE A 297 -10.63 -11.46 -22.66
CA PHE A 297 -10.14 -10.28 -21.95
C PHE A 297 -11.08 -9.82 -20.83
N ILE A 298 -12.40 -9.88 -21.05
CA ILE A 298 -13.38 -9.58 -20.01
C ILE A 298 -13.27 -10.58 -18.87
N LYS A 299 -13.18 -11.89 -19.18
CA LYS A 299 -12.94 -12.93 -18.16
C LYS A 299 -11.64 -12.71 -17.40
N ALA A 300 -10.55 -12.34 -18.08
CA ALA A 300 -9.28 -12.04 -17.43
C ALA A 300 -9.44 -10.95 -16.35
N HIS A 301 -10.21 -9.89 -16.66
CA HIS A 301 -10.51 -8.83 -15.71
C HIS A 301 -11.42 -9.29 -14.56
N GLU A 302 -12.43 -10.12 -14.83
CA GLU A 302 -13.37 -10.59 -13.80
C GLU A 302 -12.74 -11.50 -12.75
N TYR A 303 -11.64 -12.18 -13.11
CA TYR A 303 -10.82 -12.98 -12.19
C TYR A 303 -9.75 -12.17 -11.46
N ASP A 304 -9.30 -11.05 -12.02
CA ASP A 304 -8.35 -10.11 -11.43
C ASP A 304 -8.63 -8.70 -11.98
N ASN A 305 -9.34 -7.87 -11.20
CA ASN A 305 -9.74 -6.54 -11.67
C ASN A 305 -8.58 -5.53 -11.72
N THR A 306 -7.36 -5.94 -11.34
CA THR A 306 -6.15 -5.15 -11.53
C THR A 306 -5.58 -5.31 -12.93
N ASN A 307 -6.04 -6.31 -13.70
CA ASN A 307 -5.67 -6.52 -15.08
C ASN A 307 -6.43 -5.54 -16.00
N THR A 308 -5.99 -4.29 -16.02
CA THR A 308 -6.58 -3.22 -16.84
C THR A 308 -6.23 -3.35 -18.32
N ASP A 309 -5.11 -4.00 -18.64
CA ASP A 309 -4.67 -4.22 -20.03
C ASP A 309 -5.67 -5.06 -20.80
N SER A 310 -6.33 -6.01 -20.13
CA SER A 310 -7.39 -6.78 -20.75
C SER A 310 -8.56 -5.90 -21.16
N LEU A 311 -8.98 -4.94 -20.32
CA LEU A 311 -10.03 -3.98 -20.69
C LEU A 311 -9.59 -3.05 -21.82
N TYR A 312 -8.34 -2.58 -21.83
CA TYR A 312 -7.80 -1.76 -22.92
C TYR A 312 -7.78 -2.50 -24.26
N ASN A 313 -7.43 -3.79 -24.25
CA ASN A 313 -7.50 -4.63 -25.45
C ASN A 313 -8.96 -4.85 -25.90
N ALA A 314 -9.86 -5.19 -24.97
CA ALA A 314 -11.28 -5.43 -25.28
C ALA A 314 -11.95 -4.19 -25.90
N GLN A 315 -11.78 -3.00 -25.29
CA GLN A 315 -12.37 -1.78 -25.83
C GLN A 315 -11.79 -1.41 -27.20
N SER A 316 -10.50 -1.67 -27.43
CA SER A 316 -9.85 -1.35 -28.70
C SER A 316 -10.45 -2.19 -29.83
N ILE A 317 -10.71 -3.47 -29.58
CA ILE A 317 -11.35 -4.37 -30.55
C ILE A 317 -12.79 -3.91 -30.82
N LEU A 318 -13.56 -3.62 -29.76
CA LEU A 318 -14.95 -3.17 -29.88
C LEU A 318 -15.08 -1.87 -30.69
N LEU A 319 -14.20 -0.90 -30.45
CA LEU A 319 -14.15 0.33 -31.23
C LEU A 319 -13.76 0.07 -32.69
N ALA A 320 -12.81 -0.83 -32.95
CA ALA A 320 -12.44 -1.21 -34.32
C ALA A 320 -13.57 -1.91 -35.07
N GLN A 321 -14.47 -2.62 -34.36
CA GLN A 321 -15.69 -3.23 -34.89
C GLN A 321 -16.88 -2.25 -34.97
N ASN A 322 -16.68 -0.95 -34.66
CA ASN A 322 -17.73 0.07 -34.53
C ASN A 322 -18.82 -0.25 -33.48
N ASN A 323 -18.55 -1.17 -32.54
CA ASN A 323 -19.46 -1.49 -31.44
C ASN A 323 -19.22 -0.53 -30.26
N VAL A 324 -19.65 0.72 -30.45
CA VAL A 324 -19.43 1.81 -29.49
C VAL A 324 -20.17 1.56 -28.16
N SER A 325 -21.37 0.97 -28.20
CA SER A 325 -22.16 0.72 -26.98
C SER A 325 -21.41 -0.17 -26.00
N ASP A 326 -20.91 -1.31 -26.47
CA ASP A 326 -20.18 -2.25 -25.62
C ASP A 326 -18.80 -1.70 -25.24
N ALA A 327 -18.14 -0.97 -26.15
CA ALA A 327 -16.90 -0.27 -25.84
C ALA A 327 -17.09 0.70 -24.66
N CYS A 328 -18.23 1.41 -24.62
CA CYS A 328 -18.56 2.32 -23.54
C CYS A 328 -18.78 1.64 -22.19
N ILE A 329 -19.31 0.40 -22.18
CA ILE A 329 -19.40 -0.41 -20.96
C ILE A 329 -18.00 -0.73 -20.43
N VAL A 330 -17.07 -1.12 -21.31
CA VAL A 330 -15.68 -1.43 -20.95
C VAL A 330 -14.92 -0.18 -20.49
N LEU A 331 -15.05 0.93 -21.21
CA LEU A 331 -14.45 2.21 -20.86
C LEU A 331 -14.98 2.77 -19.54
N LYS A 332 -16.27 2.55 -19.22
CA LYS A 332 -16.82 2.88 -17.91
C LYS A 332 -16.10 2.12 -16.80
N ARG A 333 -15.82 0.82 -16.96
CA ARG A 333 -15.06 0.03 -15.96
C ARG A 333 -13.65 0.61 -15.75
N LEU A 334 -12.95 0.99 -16.82
CA LEU A 334 -11.64 1.65 -16.70
C LEU A 334 -11.71 3.01 -16.00
N LYS A 335 -12.75 3.81 -16.28
CA LYS A 335 -13.01 5.08 -15.59
C LYS A 335 -13.31 4.88 -14.11
N ASP A 336 -14.14 3.90 -13.77
CA ASP A 336 -14.50 3.56 -12.39
C ASP A 336 -13.28 3.03 -11.61
N LEU A 337 -12.30 2.45 -12.31
CA LEU A 337 -10.97 2.09 -11.78
C LEU A 337 -9.98 3.26 -11.75
N GLU A 338 -10.43 4.48 -12.04
CA GLU A 338 -9.63 5.72 -12.05
C GLU A 338 -8.41 5.63 -12.96
N GLN A 339 -8.54 4.98 -14.12
CA GLN A 339 -7.49 4.91 -15.13
C GLN A 339 -7.56 6.13 -16.04
N THR A 340 -6.45 6.89 -16.15
CA THR A 340 -6.42 8.19 -16.85
C THR A 340 -6.85 8.06 -18.31
N GLU A 341 -6.19 7.18 -19.08
CA GLU A 341 -6.52 7.02 -20.51
C GLU A 341 -7.92 6.46 -20.72
N GLY A 342 -8.37 5.54 -19.86
CA GLY A 342 -9.74 5.00 -19.96
C GLY A 342 -10.80 6.05 -19.66
N THR A 343 -10.54 6.93 -18.69
CA THR A 343 -11.40 8.07 -18.36
C THR A 343 -11.48 9.06 -19.52
N LYS A 344 -10.34 9.35 -20.15
CA LYS A 344 -10.26 10.22 -21.33
C LYS A 344 -11.08 9.65 -22.49
N LEU A 345 -10.83 8.40 -22.86
CA LEU A 345 -11.56 7.71 -23.94
C LEU A 345 -13.06 7.61 -23.66
N TYR A 346 -13.46 7.35 -22.41
CA TYR A 346 -14.88 7.35 -22.03
C TYR A 346 -15.54 8.71 -22.28
N LYS A 347 -14.86 9.81 -21.94
CA LYS A 347 -15.36 11.17 -22.21
C LYS A 347 -15.51 11.43 -23.71
N GLU A 348 -14.49 11.09 -24.48
CA GLU A 348 -14.43 11.34 -25.92
C GLU A 348 -15.41 10.47 -26.75
N LYS A 349 -15.71 9.24 -26.29
CA LYS A 349 -16.48 8.27 -27.09
C LYS A 349 -17.87 7.98 -26.56
N CYS A 350 -18.14 8.26 -25.29
CA CYS A 350 -19.36 7.80 -24.61
C CYS A 350 -20.18 8.91 -23.96
N SER A 351 -19.60 10.10 -23.73
CA SER A 351 -20.22 11.15 -22.91
C SER A 351 -21.02 12.18 -23.71
N GLU A 352 -21.46 11.83 -24.93
CA GLU A 352 -22.36 12.64 -25.78
C GLU A 352 -23.62 11.86 -26.23
N LYS A 353 -24.10 10.91 -25.42
CA LYS A 353 -25.39 10.23 -25.65
C LYS A 353 -26.31 10.31 -24.46
#